data_AF-A0A4R7S419-F1
#
_entry.id   AF-A0A4R7S419-F1
#
_cell.length_a   1.000
_cell.length_b   1.000
_cell.length_c   1.000
_cell.angle_alpha   90.00
_cell.angle_beta   90.00
_cell.angle_gamma   90.00
#
_symmetry.space_group_name_H-M   'P 1'
#
loop_
_entity.id
_entity.type
_entity.pdbx_description
1 polymer ?
#
loop_
_entity_poly.entity_id
_entity_poly.type
_entity_poly.pdbx_seq_one_letter_code
_entity_poly.pdbx_strand_id
1 'polypeptide(L)'
;MLEIFESPLNTFVMGFALGSVFLVMAYFSHWKTKGEFKRYKSHLSDKLELDAKQLQDTNKERARLSQENEHLRIQVNRLNERPDNKLQRELEVLARAEKHMLINAPGFAPAWEMAKSQALSQMETEEKGMSFPQKIFRKLIGPGTGGNGTALTENASSNGNHNKSGATETATTTTAA
;
A
#
# COMPACT_ATOMS: atom_id res chain seq x y z
N MET A 1 -44.80 -25.84 -88.41
CA MET A 1 -44.07 -25.31 -87.23
C MET A 1 -44.99 -24.93 -86.05
N LEU A 2 -46.29 -25.33 -86.03
CA LEU A 2 -47.22 -25.09 -84.92
C LEU A 2 -47.87 -26.37 -84.33
N GLU A 3 -47.64 -27.56 -84.91
CA GLU A 3 -48.25 -28.83 -84.45
C GLU A 3 -47.75 -29.33 -83.08
N ILE A 4 -46.65 -28.75 -82.56
CA ILE A 4 -46.13 -29.07 -81.22
C ILE A 4 -47.09 -28.59 -80.11
N PHE A 5 -47.94 -27.61 -80.39
CA PHE A 5 -48.85 -26.99 -79.41
C PHE A 5 -50.26 -27.60 -79.37
N GLU A 6 -50.67 -28.43 -80.34
CA GLU A 6 -52.01 -29.05 -80.33
C GLU A 6 -52.16 -30.17 -79.28
N SER A 7 -51.06 -30.79 -78.87
CA SER A 7 -51.08 -31.85 -77.86
C SER A 7 -50.98 -31.24 -76.45
N PRO A 8 -51.98 -31.41 -75.56
CA PRO A 8 -51.97 -30.82 -74.21
C PRO A 8 -50.77 -31.28 -73.37
N LEU A 9 -50.26 -32.49 -73.66
CA LEU A 9 -49.11 -33.10 -72.98
C LEU A 9 -47.79 -32.39 -73.35
N ASN A 10 -47.62 -31.97 -74.60
CA ASN A 10 -46.38 -31.31 -75.07
C ASN A 10 -46.26 -29.88 -74.54
N THR A 11 -47.35 -29.12 -74.49
CA THR A 11 -47.40 -27.80 -73.88
C THR A 11 -47.08 -27.85 -72.38
N PHE A 12 -47.58 -28.88 -71.68
CA PHE A 12 -47.26 -29.10 -70.26
C PHE A 12 -45.77 -29.43 -70.05
N VAL A 13 -45.20 -30.33 -70.87
CA VAL A 13 -43.78 -30.70 -70.78
C VAL A 13 -42.87 -29.51 -71.08
N MET A 14 -43.20 -28.68 -72.06
CA MET A 14 -42.42 -27.47 -72.38
C MET A 14 -42.47 -26.46 -71.23
N GLY A 15 -43.64 -26.25 -70.61
CA GLY A 15 -43.77 -25.39 -69.43
C GLY A 15 -43.01 -25.92 -68.21
N PHE A 16 -43.07 -27.23 -67.95
CA PHE A 16 -42.32 -27.87 -66.88
C PHE A 16 -40.81 -27.82 -67.12
N ALA A 17 -40.37 -28.03 -68.36
CA ALA A 17 -38.97 -27.90 -68.73
C ALA A 17 -38.46 -26.46 -68.52
N LEU A 18 -39.24 -25.46 -68.95
CA LEU A 18 -38.89 -24.06 -68.75
C LEU A 18 -38.83 -23.71 -67.25
N GLY A 19 -39.83 -24.13 -66.48
CA GLY A 19 -39.87 -23.93 -65.03
C GLY A 19 -38.73 -24.65 -64.29
N SER A 20 -38.39 -25.87 -64.72
CA SER A 20 -37.27 -26.64 -64.18
C SER A 20 -35.93 -25.96 -64.43
N VAL A 21 -35.71 -25.44 -65.64
CA VAL A 21 -34.50 -24.67 -65.97
C VAL A 21 -34.37 -23.43 -65.10
N PHE A 22 -35.44 -22.65 -64.92
CA PHE A 22 -35.44 -21.50 -64.03
C PHE A 22 -35.20 -21.88 -62.56
N LEU A 23 -35.78 -23.00 -62.10
CA LEU A 23 -35.62 -23.49 -60.74
C LEU A 23 -34.18 -23.94 -60.47
N VAL A 24 -33.57 -24.67 -61.41
CA VAL A 24 -32.16 -25.09 -61.31
C VAL A 24 -31.26 -23.86 -61.30
N MET A 25 -31.49 -22.89 -62.19
CA MET A 25 -30.71 -21.64 -62.22
C MET A 25 -30.81 -20.85 -60.90
N ALA A 26 -32.01 -20.74 -60.33
CA ALA A 26 -32.24 -20.10 -59.04
C ALA A 26 -31.56 -20.87 -57.89
N TYR A 27 -31.63 -22.20 -57.92
CA TYR A 27 -31.01 -23.06 -56.91
C TYR A 27 -29.49 -22.90 -56.89
N PHE A 28 -28.83 -23.00 -58.05
CA PHE A 28 -27.39 -22.83 -58.17
C PHE A 28 -26.93 -21.43 -57.74
N SER A 29 -27.67 -20.38 -58.13
CA SER A 29 -27.39 -19.01 -57.71
C SER A 29 -27.46 -18.85 -56.19
N HIS A 30 -28.52 -19.38 -55.56
CA HIS A 30 -28.69 -19.28 -54.11
C HIS A 30 -27.65 -20.10 -53.34
N TRP A 31 -27.22 -21.23 -53.89
CA TRP A 31 -26.15 -22.05 -53.30
C TRP A 31 -24.79 -21.36 -53.33
N LYS A 32 -24.43 -20.72 -54.44
CA LYS A 32 -23.18 -19.96 -54.55
C LYS A 32 -23.11 -18.85 -53.50
N THR A 33 -24.19 -18.08 -53.34
CA THR A 33 -24.28 -16.99 -52.36
C THR A 33 -24.17 -17.48 -50.92
N LYS A 34 -24.77 -18.64 -50.59
CA LYS A 34 -24.65 -19.23 -49.24
C LYS A 34 -23.22 -19.68 -48.90
N GLY A 35 -22.48 -20.19 -49.89
CA GLY A 35 -21.08 -20.61 -49.71
C GLY A 35 -20.19 -19.43 -49.31
N GLU A 36 -20.31 -18.31 -50.02
CA GLU A 36 -19.56 -17.09 -49.72
C GLU A 36 -19.96 -16.50 -48.36
N PHE A 37 -21.26 -16.45 -48.05
CA PHE A 37 -21.74 -15.98 -46.75
C PHE A 37 -21.22 -16.82 -45.58
N LYS A 38 -21.16 -18.15 -45.74
CA LYS A 38 -20.57 -19.04 -44.73
C LYS A 38 -19.08 -18.77 -44.54
N ARG A 39 -18.33 -18.51 -45.62
CA ARG A 39 -16.91 -18.19 -45.55
C ARG A 39 -16.66 -16.87 -44.83
N TYR A 40 -17.44 -15.83 -45.15
CA TYR A 40 -17.34 -14.54 -44.45
C TYR A 40 -17.67 -14.66 -42.97
N LYS A 41 -18.72 -15.42 -42.62
CA LYS A 41 -19.07 -15.66 -41.22
C LYS A 41 -17.96 -16.42 -40.47
N SER A 42 -17.32 -17.39 -41.11
CA SER A 42 -16.17 -18.10 -40.53
C SER A 42 -15.01 -17.15 -40.27
N HIS A 43 -14.59 -16.37 -41.27
CA HIS A 43 -13.49 -15.41 -41.12
C HIS A 43 -13.77 -14.35 -40.04
N LEU A 44 -15.02 -13.92 -39.91
CA LEU A 44 -15.41 -12.98 -38.87
C LEU A 44 -15.38 -13.62 -37.48
N SER A 45 -15.87 -14.85 -37.36
CA SER A 45 -15.81 -15.62 -36.12
C SER A 45 -14.36 -15.84 -35.69
N ASP A 46 -13.49 -16.22 -36.63
CA ASP A 46 -12.06 -16.45 -36.38
C ASP A 46 -11.36 -15.16 -35.96
N LYS A 47 -11.68 -14.02 -36.62
CA LYS A 47 -11.17 -12.70 -36.22
C LYS A 47 -11.63 -12.30 -34.83
N LEU A 48 -12.91 -12.48 -34.51
CA LEU A 48 -13.44 -12.13 -33.20
C LEU A 48 -12.81 -13.01 -32.10
N GLU A 49 -12.63 -14.31 -32.37
CA GLU A 49 -11.95 -15.21 -31.44
C GLU A 49 -10.47 -14.81 -31.25
N LEU A 50 -9.78 -14.45 -32.32
CA LEU A 50 -8.40 -13.95 -32.26
C LEU A 50 -8.31 -12.65 -31.45
N ASP A 51 -9.16 -11.67 -31.75
CA ASP A 51 -9.20 -10.39 -31.05
C ASP A 51 -9.52 -10.58 -29.57
N ALA A 52 -10.44 -11.51 -29.23
CA ALA A 52 -10.75 -11.86 -27.85
C ALA A 52 -9.55 -12.48 -27.12
N LYS A 53 -8.82 -13.39 -27.76
CA LYS A 53 -7.57 -13.97 -27.21
C LYS A 53 -6.51 -12.90 -27.01
N GLN A 54 -6.30 -12.04 -28.01
CA GLN A 54 -5.33 -10.95 -27.91
C GLN A 54 -5.68 -9.96 -26.80
N LEU A 55 -6.96 -9.62 -26.64
CA LEU A 55 -7.43 -8.77 -25.56
C LEU A 55 -7.22 -9.44 -24.19
N GLN A 56 -7.48 -10.74 -24.09
CA GLN A 56 -7.25 -11.52 -22.87
C GLN A 56 -5.76 -11.55 -22.49
N ASP A 57 -4.87 -11.80 -23.44
CA ASP A 57 -3.43 -11.81 -23.22
C ASP A 57 -2.93 -10.42 -22.81
N THR A 58 -3.37 -9.37 -23.50
CA THR A 58 -3.03 -7.98 -23.15
C THR A 58 -3.50 -7.63 -21.74
N ASN A 59 -4.72 -8.04 -21.36
CA ASN A 59 -5.23 -7.81 -20.01
C ASN A 59 -4.45 -8.61 -18.95
N LYS A 60 -4.04 -9.84 -19.26
CA LYS A 60 -3.21 -10.65 -18.37
C LYS A 60 -1.83 -10.01 -18.15
N GLU A 61 -1.20 -9.50 -19.20
CA GLU A 61 0.06 -8.77 -19.10
C GLU A 61 -0.09 -7.48 -18.31
N ARG A 62 -1.16 -6.71 -18.53
CA ARG A 62 -1.45 -5.52 -17.71
C ARG A 62 -1.65 -5.85 -16.24
N ALA A 63 -2.40 -6.91 -15.93
CA ALA A 63 -2.61 -7.35 -14.56
C ALA A 63 -1.28 -7.76 -13.90
N ARG A 64 -0.45 -8.52 -14.63
CA ARG A 64 0.89 -8.91 -14.18
C ARG A 64 1.79 -7.70 -13.92
N LEU A 65 1.89 -6.77 -14.87
CA LEU A 65 2.70 -5.56 -14.74
C LEU A 65 2.21 -4.67 -13.59
N SER A 66 0.90 -4.55 -13.39
CA SER A 66 0.31 -3.82 -12.26
C SER A 66 0.71 -4.44 -10.92
N GLN A 67 0.65 -5.78 -10.81
CA GLN A 67 1.08 -6.51 -9.62
C GLN A 67 2.59 -6.35 -9.36
N GLU A 68 3.42 -6.47 -10.40
CA GLU A 68 4.87 -6.25 -10.30
C GLU A 68 5.18 -4.80 -9.88
N ASN A 69 4.45 -3.82 -10.41
CA ASN A 69 4.61 -2.41 -10.05
C ASN A 69 4.28 -2.16 -8.58
N GLU A 70 3.15 -2.68 -8.07
CA GLU A 70 2.79 -2.54 -6.66
C GLU A 70 3.79 -3.27 -5.76
N HIS A 71 4.23 -4.46 -6.16
CA HIS A 71 5.25 -5.20 -5.42
C HIS A 71 6.58 -4.43 -5.35
N LEU A 72 7.01 -3.85 -6.46
CA LEU A 72 8.21 -2.99 -6.51
C LEU A 72 8.01 -1.73 -5.68
N ARG A 73 6.84 -1.10 -5.71
CA ARG A 73 6.51 0.07 -4.88
C ARG A 73 6.63 -0.26 -3.40
N ILE A 74 6.08 -1.40 -2.97
CA ILE A 74 6.19 -1.89 -1.59
C ILE A 74 7.65 -2.19 -1.23
N GLN A 75 8.41 -2.84 -2.13
CA GLN A 75 9.83 -3.11 -1.89
C GLN A 75 10.65 -1.83 -1.79
N VAL A 76 10.41 -0.84 -2.64
CA VAL A 76 11.06 0.48 -2.60
C VAL A 76 10.70 1.21 -1.31
N ASN A 77 9.45 1.17 -0.87
CA ASN A 77 9.06 1.72 0.43
C ASN A 77 9.76 1.00 1.59
N ARG A 78 9.82 -0.34 1.57
CA ARG A 78 10.58 -1.13 2.57
C ARG A 78 12.08 -0.85 2.55
N LEU A 79 12.67 -0.60 1.38
CA LEU A 79 14.08 -0.22 1.23
C LEU A 79 14.32 1.23 1.67
N ASN A 80 13.36 2.13 1.47
CA ASN A 80 13.43 3.50 1.97
C ASN A 80 13.19 3.58 3.48
N GLU A 81 12.44 2.64 4.03
CA GLU A 81 12.36 2.36 5.46
C GLU A 81 13.66 1.76 6.02
N ARG A 82 14.74 1.61 5.23
CA ARG A 82 16.09 1.29 5.72
C ARG A 82 16.40 2.20 6.92
N PRO A 83 16.30 1.67 8.14
CA PRO A 83 16.28 2.44 9.37
C PRO A 83 17.66 3.01 9.71
N ASP A 84 18.68 2.70 8.92
CA ASP A 84 20.08 3.10 9.13
C ASP A 84 20.28 4.61 9.03
N ASN A 85 19.73 5.29 8.03
CA ASN A 85 19.89 6.74 7.90
C ASN A 85 19.11 7.50 8.99
N LYS A 86 17.95 6.98 9.37
CA LYS A 86 17.16 7.55 10.46
C LYS A 86 17.87 7.35 11.79
N LEU A 87 18.36 6.14 12.06
CA LEU A 87 19.13 5.81 13.26
C LEU A 87 20.44 6.60 13.31
N GLN A 88 21.16 6.71 12.20
CA GLN A 88 22.39 7.50 12.10
C GLN A 88 22.14 8.99 12.35
N ARG A 89 21.04 9.54 11.84
CA ARG A 89 20.63 10.92 12.13
C ARG A 89 20.27 11.11 13.61
N GLU A 90 19.50 10.20 14.19
CA GLU A 90 19.16 10.26 15.62
C GLU A 90 20.41 10.13 16.51
N LEU A 91 21.36 9.25 16.16
CA LEU A 91 22.65 9.11 16.84
C LEU A 91 23.48 10.39 16.75
N GLU A 92 23.50 11.04 15.58
CA GLU A 92 24.21 12.29 15.39
C GLU A 92 23.58 13.44 16.20
N VAL A 93 22.24 13.48 16.28
CA VAL A 93 21.50 14.44 17.12
C VAL A 93 21.82 14.23 18.60
N LEU A 94 21.82 12.98 19.06
CA LEU A 94 22.18 12.64 20.44
C LEU A 94 23.63 13.02 20.78
N ALA A 95 24.59 12.71 19.90
CA ALA A 95 25.99 13.08 20.10
C ALA A 95 26.21 14.60 20.16
N ARG A 96 25.47 15.37 19.35
CA ARG A 96 25.52 16.85 19.42
C ARG A 96 24.88 17.39 20.69
N ALA A 97 23.75 16.84 21.11
CA ALA A 97 23.08 17.23 22.34
C ALA A 97 23.95 16.95 23.57
N GLU A 98 24.59 15.78 23.62
CA GLU A 98 25.54 15.38 24.65
C GLU A 98 26.72 16.36 24.76
N LYS A 99 27.37 16.68 23.63
CA LYS A 99 28.44 17.68 23.60
C LYS A 99 27.98 19.05 24.11
N HIS A 100 26.75 19.46 23.79
CA HIS A 100 26.18 20.72 24.25
C HIS A 100 25.88 20.71 25.76
N MET A 101 25.42 19.59 26.32
CA MET A 101 25.21 19.44 27.75
C MET A 101 26.53 19.43 28.53
N LEU A 102 27.58 18.80 28.00
CA LEU A 102 28.93 18.79 28.60
C LEU A 102 29.54 20.19 28.75
N ILE A 103 29.27 21.10 27.82
CA ILE A 103 29.82 22.46 27.85
C ILE A 103 29.01 23.39 28.76
N ASN A 104 27.68 23.24 28.78
CA ASN A 104 26.79 24.22 29.43
C ASN A 104 26.40 23.86 30.87
N ALA A 105 26.60 22.60 31.31
CA ALA A 105 26.23 22.15 32.64
C ALA A 105 27.48 21.84 33.50
N PRO A 106 27.80 22.65 34.52
CA PRO A 106 28.91 22.35 35.43
C PRO A 106 28.62 21.07 36.23
N GLY A 107 29.60 20.15 36.27
CA GLY A 107 29.44 18.84 36.94
C GLY A 107 28.73 17.76 36.12
N PHE A 108 28.23 18.07 34.92
CA PHE A 108 27.61 17.07 34.04
C PHE A 108 28.65 16.10 33.45
N ALA A 109 29.85 16.57 33.10
CA ALA A 109 30.91 15.73 32.55
C ALA A 109 31.30 14.52 33.42
N PRO A 110 31.62 14.67 34.73
CA PRO A 110 31.94 13.51 35.57
C PRO A 110 30.73 12.59 35.81
N ALA A 111 29.51 13.13 35.90
CA ALA A 111 28.29 12.32 36.03
C ALA A 111 27.99 11.53 34.74
N TRP A 112 28.25 12.12 33.58
CA TRP A 112 28.08 11.50 32.28
C TRP A 112 29.11 10.39 32.02
N GLU A 113 30.39 10.61 32.33
CA GLU A 113 31.42 9.56 32.23
C GLU A 113 31.14 8.37 33.18
N MET A 114 30.62 8.66 34.38
CA MET A 114 30.18 7.61 35.30
C MET A 114 28.96 6.85 34.78
N ALA A 115 27.96 7.55 34.23
CA ALA A 115 26.79 6.92 33.62
C ALA A 115 27.17 6.08 32.39
N LYS A 116 28.11 6.55 31.57
CA LYS A 116 28.62 5.84 30.39
C LYS A 116 29.37 4.56 30.78
N SER A 117 30.25 4.62 31.77
CA SER A 117 30.96 3.44 32.29
C SER A 117 30.00 2.44 32.95
N GLN A 118 28.98 2.90 33.66
CA GLN A 118 27.92 2.04 34.20
C GLN A 118 27.03 1.42 33.10
N ALA A 119 26.76 2.12 32.01
CA ALA A 119 26.01 1.58 30.89
C ALA A 119 26.81 0.48 30.17
N LEU A 120 28.11 0.72 29.94
CA LEU A 120 29.02 -0.28 29.34
C LEU A 120 29.11 -1.54 30.20
N SER A 121 29.23 -1.41 31.52
CA SER A 121 29.29 -2.58 32.42
C SER A 121 27.96 -3.33 32.50
N GLN A 122 26.82 -2.63 32.43
CA GLN A 122 25.50 -3.26 32.34
C GLN A 122 25.33 -4.04 31.04
N MET A 123 25.72 -3.47 29.89
CA MET A 123 25.70 -4.17 28.61
C MET A 123 26.60 -5.40 28.61
N GLU A 124 27.82 -5.30 29.15
CA GLU A 124 28.73 -6.44 29.26
C GLU A 124 28.18 -7.53 30.18
N THR A 125 27.45 -7.16 31.25
CA THR A 125 26.78 -8.10 32.16
C THR A 125 25.56 -8.76 31.51
N GLU A 126 24.82 -8.02 30.69
CA GLU A 126 23.72 -8.52 29.85
C GLU A 126 24.22 -9.50 28.79
N GLU A 127 25.31 -9.17 28.10
CA GLU A 127 25.95 -10.04 27.09
C GLU A 127 26.54 -11.32 27.69
N LYS A 128 27.02 -11.26 28.94
CA LYS A 128 27.49 -12.43 29.71
C LYS A 128 26.35 -13.28 30.30
N GLY A 129 25.08 -12.95 30.02
CA GLY A 129 23.92 -13.71 30.49
C GLY A 129 23.66 -13.63 32.00
N MET A 130 24.31 -12.67 32.68
CA MET A 130 24.18 -12.44 34.13
C MET A 130 23.15 -11.35 34.46
N SER A 131 22.39 -10.84 33.48
CA SER A 131 21.27 -9.94 33.70
C SER A 131 20.05 -10.68 34.25
N PHE A 132 20.22 -11.35 35.40
CA PHE A 132 19.09 -11.74 36.21
C PHE A 132 18.39 -10.45 36.69
N PRO A 133 17.13 -10.23 36.28
CA PRO A 133 16.52 -8.91 36.32
C PRO A 133 16.25 -8.47 37.77
N GLN A 134 17.07 -7.55 38.27
CA GLN A 134 16.84 -6.81 39.52
C GLN A 134 15.44 -6.16 39.57
N LYS A 135 14.86 -5.83 38.39
CA LYS A 135 13.48 -5.31 38.26
C LYS A 135 12.39 -6.37 38.47
N ILE A 136 12.68 -7.66 38.26
CA ILE A 136 11.72 -8.75 38.44
C ILE A 136 11.77 -9.28 39.88
N PHE A 137 12.95 -9.32 40.52
CA PHE A 137 13.03 -9.71 41.94
C PHE A 137 12.37 -8.71 42.90
N ARG A 138 12.44 -7.39 42.60
CA ARG A 138 11.72 -6.39 43.40
C ARG A 138 10.19 -6.44 43.23
N LYS A 139 9.70 -7.16 42.22
CA LYS A 139 8.28 -7.37 41.95
C LYS A 139 7.78 -8.74 42.40
N LEU A 140 8.69 -9.68 42.66
CA LEU A 140 8.40 -11.04 43.13
C LEU A 140 8.57 -11.20 44.65
N ILE A 141 9.35 -10.33 45.31
CA ILE A 141 9.50 -10.27 46.77
C ILE A 141 8.93 -8.93 47.28
N GLY A 142 7.61 -8.78 47.12
CA GLY A 142 6.69 -8.02 48.00
C GLY A 142 6.78 -6.49 48.12
N PRO A 143 5.68 -5.75 47.85
CA PRO A 143 5.21 -4.70 48.72
C PRO A 143 4.37 -5.35 49.83
N GLY A 144 5.04 -6.00 50.77
CA GLY A 144 4.41 -6.68 51.89
C GLY A 144 5.45 -6.91 52.97
N THR A 145 5.48 -6.00 53.95
CA THR A 145 6.32 -5.99 55.16
C THR A 145 7.65 -5.22 55.07
N GLY A 146 7.61 -3.97 55.53
CA GLY A 146 8.65 -3.40 56.38
C GLY A 146 9.78 -2.57 55.75
N GLY A 147 9.69 -1.25 55.92
CA GLY A 147 10.83 -0.45 56.41
C GLY A 147 11.74 0.24 55.38
N ASN A 148 11.61 1.56 55.34
CA ASN A 148 12.67 2.57 55.20
C ASN A 148 13.60 2.60 53.97
N GLY A 149 13.46 3.69 53.23
CA GLY A 149 14.59 4.58 52.93
C GLY A 149 15.27 4.41 51.58
N THR A 150 15.00 5.32 50.65
CA THR A 150 15.98 6.35 50.25
C THR A 150 15.23 7.43 49.49
N ALA A 151 15.19 8.61 50.11
CA ALA A 151 14.61 9.83 49.61
C ALA A 151 15.30 10.29 48.31
N LEU A 152 14.49 10.71 47.33
CA LEU A 152 14.96 11.63 46.29
C LEU A 152 15.05 13.01 46.94
N THR A 153 16.29 13.41 47.19
CA THR A 153 16.83 14.74 47.50
C THR A 153 15.83 15.91 47.44
N GLU A 154 15.21 16.18 48.58
CA GLU A 154 14.81 17.52 49.00
C GLU A 154 16.10 18.28 49.36
N ASN A 155 16.57 19.17 48.47
CA ASN A 155 17.36 20.37 48.78
C ASN A 155 17.92 21.00 47.49
N ALA A 156 17.19 21.99 46.95
CA ALA A 156 17.76 23.13 46.21
C ALA A 156 16.67 24.21 46.02
N SER A 157 16.40 24.94 47.09
CA SER A 157 16.21 26.40 47.11
C SER A 157 15.28 27.06 46.09
N SER A 158 14.12 27.54 46.56
CA SER A 158 13.74 28.94 46.33
C SER A 158 13.00 29.51 47.53
N ASN A 159 13.80 29.98 48.49
CA ASN A 159 13.45 31.01 49.46
C ASN A 159 13.04 32.29 48.71
N GLY A 160 11.83 32.79 48.96
CA GLY A 160 11.24 33.92 48.24
C GLY A 160 10.00 34.50 48.93
N ASN A 161 10.16 34.82 50.22
CA ASN A 161 9.46 35.87 50.98
C ASN A 161 8.19 36.48 50.34
N HIS A 162 7.00 36.03 50.75
CA HIS A 162 5.73 36.72 50.50
C HIS A 162 5.30 37.45 51.78
N ASN A 163 5.52 38.76 51.86
CA ASN A 163 4.74 39.63 52.74
C ASN A 163 4.73 41.11 52.29
N LYS A 164 3.55 41.60 51.87
CA LYS A 164 2.97 42.97 51.95
C LYS A 164 1.83 43.05 50.92
N SER A 165 0.54 43.01 51.30
CA SER A 165 -0.29 44.03 51.97
C SER A 165 -0.62 45.26 51.10
N GLY A 166 -1.92 45.51 50.88
CA GLY A 166 -2.54 46.78 50.42
C GLY A 166 -3.39 46.62 49.15
N ALA A 167 -4.73 46.55 49.24
CA ALA A 167 -5.67 47.69 49.21
C ALA A 167 -5.98 48.17 47.76
N THR A 168 -7.10 47.74 47.15
CA THR A 168 -8.42 48.43 46.99
C THR A 168 -8.50 49.46 45.86
N GLU A 169 -9.72 49.60 45.31
CA GLU A 169 -10.25 50.59 44.32
C GLU A 169 -10.19 50.13 42.84
N THR A 170 -11.28 49.63 42.22
CA THR A 170 -12.58 50.23 41.75
C THR A 170 -12.52 50.98 40.42
N ALA A 171 -13.40 50.54 39.50
CA ALA A 171 -14.07 51.30 38.42
C ALA A 171 -13.17 51.77 37.25
N THR A 172 -13.55 51.83 35.97
CA THR A 172 -14.78 51.61 35.17
C THR A 172 -14.40 51.79 33.69
N THR A 173 -15.27 51.32 32.78
CA THR A 173 -15.62 51.90 31.46
C THR A 173 -14.73 51.75 30.20
N THR A 174 -15.36 51.14 29.17
CA THR A 174 -15.65 51.75 27.84
C THR A 174 -14.74 51.44 26.64
N THR A 175 -15.32 50.60 25.76
CA THR A 175 -15.55 50.80 24.31
C THR A 175 -14.41 50.74 23.29
N ALA A 176 -14.54 49.70 22.45
CA ALA A 176 -14.37 49.61 21.01
C ALA A 176 -13.70 50.75 20.24
N ALA A 177 -12.69 50.36 19.47
CA ALA A 177 -12.52 50.71 18.06
C ALA A 177 -11.94 49.48 17.33
#